data_AF-A0A966CFL3-F1
#
_entry.id   AF-A0A966CFL3-F1
#
_cell.length_a   1.000
_cell.length_b   1.000
_cell.length_c   1.000
_cell.angle_alpha   90.00
_cell.angle_beta   90.00
_cell.angle_gamma   90.00
#
_symmetry.space_group_name_H-M   'P 1'
#
loop_
_entity.id
_entity.type
_entity.pdbx_description
1 polymer ?
#
loop_
_entity_poly.entity_id
_entity_poly.type
_entity_poly.pdbx_seq_one_letter_code
_entity_poly.pdbx_strand_id
1 'polypeptide(L)'
;MESRPSSSFRPFLASALTMFILGWGGLALLFYATEPTVWPRWGFYILWTPALTGAALPVTWFLNLRFPSAPPASGTVILRQAIWFGVYGSTLAWLQLGHILTLWYVIGLALGMIAIEYLIRMRERSRWQPTPPPETQPDDSQPPIPDA
;
A
#
# COMPACT_ATOMS: atom_id res chain seq x y z
N MET A 1 -4.99 25.36 -17.88
CA MET A 1 -4.95 23.94 -18.28
C MET A 1 -4.37 23.16 -17.12
N GLU A 2 -5.23 22.58 -16.28
CA GLU A 2 -4.82 21.85 -15.08
C GLU A 2 -3.92 20.66 -15.49
N SER A 3 -2.65 20.70 -15.11
CA SER A 3 -1.73 19.58 -15.33
C SER A 3 -2.18 18.41 -14.46
N ARG A 4 -2.99 17.51 -15.01
CA ARG A 4 -3.29 16.22 -14.37
C ARG A 4 -1.95 15.58 -14.02
N PRO A 5 -1.66 15.27 -12.74
CA PRO A 5 -0.44 14.56 -12.41
C PRO A 5 -0.45 13.25 -13.20
N SER A 6 0.45 13.13 -14.17
CA SER A 6 0.59 11.91 -14.95
C SER A 6 0.82 10.79 -13.94
N SER A 7 -0.04 9.76 -13.95
CA SER A 7 0.03 8.60 -13.06
C SER A 7 1.26 7.76 -13.39
N SER A 8 2.43 8.31 -13.13
CA SER A 8 3.70 7.70 -13.45
C SER A 8 4.02 6.67 -12.39
N PHE A 9 4.31 5.43 -12.81
CA PHE A 9 4.77 4.36 -11.92
C PHE A 9 6.23 4.54 -11.46
N ARG A 10 6.96 5.48 -12.09
CA ARG A 10 8.38 5.76 -11.81
C ARG A 10 8.75 5.92 -10.32
N PRO A 11 7.99 6.62 -9.46
CA PRO A 11 8.38 6.78 -8.06
C PRO A 11 8.28 5.47 -7.26
N PHE A 12 7.47 4.50 -7.70
CA PHE A 12 7.34 3.20 -7.03
C PHE A 12 8.35 2.16 -7.55
N LEU A 13 8.91 2.37 -8.74
CA LEU A 13 9.72 1.38 -9.43
C LEU A 13 10.95 0.95 -8.62
N ALA A 14 11.66 1.90 -8.02
CA ALA A 14 12.85 1.61 -7.21
C ALA A 14 12.50 0.75 -5.99
N SER A 15 11.48 1.14 -5.22
CA SER A 15 11.03 0.37 -4.05
C SER A 15 10.48 -1.00 -4.44
N ALA A 16 9.69 -1.08 -5.50
CA ALA A 16 9.14 -2.34 -6.01
C ALA A 16 10.25 -3.31 -6.40
N LEU A 17 11.24 -2.83 -7.14
CA LEU A 17 12.35 -3.65 -7.60
C LEU A 17 13.24 -4.09 -6.43
N THR A 18 13.58 -3.18 -5.52
CA THR A 18 14.37 -3.52 -4.33
C THR A 18 13.66 -4.56 -3.47
N MET A 19 12.36 -4.39 -3.20
CA MET A 19 11.58 -5.37 -2.42
C MET A 19 11.44 -6.71 -3.15
N PHE A 20 11.22 -6.68 -4.47
CA PHE A 20 11.12 -7.89 -5.28
C PHE A 20 12.43 -8.68 -5.29
N ILE A 21 13.55 -8.03 -5.59
CA ILE A 21 14.88 -8.66 -5.65
C ILE A 21 15.28 -9.16 -4.26
N LEU A 22 15.16 -8.32 -3.23
CA LEU A 22 15.57 -8.68 -1.87
C LEU A 22 14.69 -9.80 -1.31
N GLY A 23 13.38 -9.72 -1.52
CA GLY A 23 12.43 -10.74 -1.05
C GLY A 23 12.63 -12.07 -1.76
N TRP A 24 12.49 -12.10 -3.09
CA TRP A 24 12.63 -13.35 -3.86
C TRP A 24 14.04 -13.91 -3.85
N GLY A 25 15.06 -13.05 -3.95
CA GLY A 25 16.46 -13.47 -3.87
C GLY A 25 16.81 -14.04 -2.49
N GLY A 26 16.35 -13.38 -1.42
CA GLY A 26 16.50 -13.89 -0.06
C GLY A 26 15.80 -15.22 0.15
N LEU A 27 14.57 -15.39 -0.37
CA LEU A 27 13.84 -16.67 -0.28
C LEU A 27 14.52 -17.79 -1.03
N ALA A 28 15.03 -17.52 -2.23
CA ALA A 28 15.78 -18.50 -3.00
C ALA A 28 17.00 -18.97 -2.20
N LEU A 29 17.77 -18.04 -1.64
CA LEU A 29 18.91 -18.37 -0.77
C LEU A 29 18.47 -19.18 0.44
N LEU A 30 17.37 -18.78 1.10
CA LEU A 30 16.85 -19.46 2.29
C LEU A 30 16.47 -20.91 1.98
N PHE A 31 15.78 -21.17 0.85
CA PHE A 31 15.40 -22.54 0.48
C PHE A 31 16.56 -23.42 0.04
N TYR A 32 17.60 -22.86 -0.59
CA TYR A 32 18.77 -23.65 -1.01
C TYR A 32 19.82 -23.85 0.09
N ALA A 33 19.93 -22.93 1.04
CA ALA A 33 21.01 -22.92 2.02
C ALA A 33 20.58 -23.29 3.44
N THR A 34 19.27 -23.37 3.74
CA THR A 34 18.80 -23.62 5.11
C THR A 34 17.74 -24.71 5.18
N GLU A 35 17.78 -25.45 6.28
CA GLU A 35 16.75 -26.42 6.64
C GLU A 35 15.58 -25.72 7.35
N PRO A 36 14.34 -26.28 7.30
CA PRO A 36 13.13 -25.65 7.85
C PRO A 36 13.05 -25.72 9.39
N THR A 37 14.13 -25.31 10.07
CA THR A 37 14.19 -25.16 11.53
C THR A 37 13.47 -23.89 11.98
N VAL A 38 13.33 -23.68 13.30
CA VAL A 38 12.51 -22.57 13.85
C VAL A 38 12.96 -21.20 13.33
N TRP A 39 14.27 -20.93 13.23
CA TRP A 39 14.80 -19.62 12.83
C TRP A 39 14.63 -19.31 11.33
N PRO A 40 14.99 -20.21 10.40
CA PRO A 40 14.70 -20.04 8.97
C PRO A 40 13.21 -19.85 8.66
N ARG A 41 12.30 -20.41 9.45
CA ARG A 41 10.86 -20.12 9.29
C ARG A 41 10.54 -18.63 9.51
N TRP A 42 11.12 -18.00 10.53
CA TRP A 42 11.02 -16.55 10.72
C TRP A 42 11.64 -15.78 9.55
N GLY A 43 12.80 -16.23 9.07
CA GLY A 43 13.44 -15.67 7.87
C GLY A 43 12.52 -15.72 6.64
N PHE A 44 11.83 -16.84 6.44
CA PHE A 44 10.82 -16.98 5.40
C PHE A 44 9.73 -15.91 5.52
N TYR A 45 9.14 -15.69 6.70
CA TYR A 45 8.08 -14.68 6.88
C TYR A 45 8.55 -13.25 6.57
N ILE A 46 9.75 -12.91 7.03
CA ILE A 46 10.36 -11.59 6.85
C ILE A 46 10.66 -11.33 5.37
N LEU A 47 11.11 -12.34 4.62
CA LEU A 47 11.45 -12.21 3.20
C LEU A 47 10.23 -12.36 2.27
N TRP A 48 9.25 -13.15 2.68
CA TRP A 48 8.02 -13.38 1.94
C TRP A 48 7.13 -12.13 1.88
N THR A 49 7.09 -11.34 2.95
CA THR A 49 6.33 -10.09 2.99
C THR A 49 6.77 -9.06 1.91
N PRO A 50 8.06 -8.67 1.80
CA PRO A 50 8.53 -7.78 0.73
C PRO A 50 8.51 -8.45 -0.65
N ALA A 51 8.71 -9.77 -0.76
CA ALA A 51 8.60 -10.48 -2.03
C ALA A 51 7.21 -10.32 -2.66
N LEU A 52 6.17 -10.54 -1.84
CA LEU A 52 4.78 -10.36 -2.24
C LEU A 52 4.42 -8.88 -2.42
N THR A 53 4.90 -7.99 -1.56
CA THR A 53 4.64 -6.53 -1.69
C THR A 53 5.22 -5.98 -2.99
N GLY A 54 6.47 -6.33 -3.31
CA GLY A 54 7.14 -5.91 -4.55
C GLY A 54 6.45 -6.45 -5.79
N ALA A 55 5.97 -7.70 -5.74
CA ALA A 55 5.18 -8.30 -6.83
C ALA A 55 3.76 -7.72 -6.94
N ALA A 56 3.15 -7.32 -5.83
CA ALA A 56 1.81 -6.76 -5.80
C ALA A 56 1.76 -5.30 -6.27
N LEU A 57 2.83 -4.51 -6.11
CA LEU A 57 2.88 -3.10 -6.54
C LEU A 57 2.47 -2.85 -8.00
N PRO A 58 2.99 -3.57 -9.02
CA PRO A 58 2.53 -3.39 -10.40
C PRO A 58 1.06 -3.81 -10.58
N VAL A 59 0.61 -4.85 -9.86
CA VAL A 59 -0.77 -5.36 -9.92
C VAL A 59 -1.74 -4.34 -9.32
N THR A 60 -1.44 -3.79 -8.15
CA THR A 60 -2.30 -2.80 -7.48
C THR A 60 -2.32 -1.49 -8.26
N TRP A 61 -1.20 -1.06 -8.82
CA TRP A 61 -1.16 0.10 -9.72
C TRP A 61 -2.07 -0.11 -10.95
N PHE A 62 -1.97 -1.27 -11.60
CA PHE A 62 -2.83 -1.61 -12.75
C PHE A 62 -4.32 -1.65 -12.37
N LEU A 63 -4.66 -2.24 -11.21
CA LEU A 63 -6.04 -2.28 -10.73
C LEU A 63 -6.59 -0.88 -10.41
N ASN A 64 -5.77 0.02 -9.86
CA ASN A 64 -6.20 1.41 -9.61
C ASN A 64 -6.41 2.21 -10.90
N LEU A 65 -5.67 1.90 -11.97
CA LEU A 65 -5.93 2.45 -13.29
C LEU A 65 -7.24 1.93 -13.89
N ARG A 66 -7.54 0.64 -13.67
CA ARG A 66 -8.75 0.02 -14.23
C ARG A 66 -10.02 0.37 -13.46
N PHE A 67 -9.92 0.56 -12.15
CA PHE A 67 -11.02 0.91 -11.26
C PHE A 67 -10.71 2.22 -10.50
N PRO A 68 -10.78 3.37 -11.18
CA PRO A 68 -10.52 4.65 -10.55
C PRO A 68 -11.52 4.90 -9.42
N SER A 69 -11.02 5.13 -8.22
CA SER A 69 -11.84 5.59 -7.10
C SER A 69 -12.07 7.10 -7.18
N ALA A 70 -13.21 7.58 -6.67
CA ALA A 70 -13.47 9.00 -6.46
C ALA A 70 -13.41 9.32 -4.96
N PRO A 71 -12.45 10.13 -4.46
CA PRO A 71 -11.38 10.85 -5.15
C PRO A 71 -10.22 9.94 -5.65
N PRO A 72 -9.36 10.43 -6.58
CA PRO A 72 -8.25 9.66 -7.14
C PRO A 72 -7.35 9.06 -6.06
N ALA A 73 -6.99 7.78 -6.21
CA ALA A 73 -6.14 7.09 -5.26
C ALA A 73 -4.77 7.79 -5.16
N SER A 74 -4.41 8.26 -3.98
CA SER A 74 -3.08 8.83 -3.74
C SER A 74 -2.02 7.73 -3.83
N GLY A 75 -0.78 8.12 -4.12
CA GLY A 75 0.35 7.17 -4.17
C GLY A 75 0.50 6.35 -2.88
N THR A 76 0.22 6.95 -1.73
CA THR A 76 0.23 6.29 -0.42
C THR A 76 -0.80 5.16 -0.33
N VAL A 77 -1.97 5.33 -0.92
CA VAL A 77 -3.04 4.32 -0.91
C VAL A 77 -2.64 3.10 -1.74
N ILE A 78 -2.03 3.30 -2.90
CA ILE A 78 -1.55 2.20 -3.77
C ILE A 78 -0.46 1.39 -3.07
N LEU A 79 0.49 2.09 -2.42
CA LEU A 79 1.55 1.45 -1.64
C LEU A 79 0.96 0.64 -0.48
N ARG A 80 0.00 1.21 0.27
CA ARG A 80 -0.67 0.52 1.37
C ARG A 80 -1.41 -0.73 0.91
N GLN A 81 -2.13 -0.66 -0.22
CA GLN A 81 -2.77 -1.84 -0.81
C GLN A 81 -1.76 -2.94 -1.15
N ALA A 82 -0.62 -2.59 -1.74
CA ALA A 82 0.43 -3.56 -2.03
C ALA A 82 1.01 -4.20 -0.76
N ILE A 83 1.24 -3.39 0.29
CA ILE A 83 1.68 -3.89 1.60
C ILE A 83 0.65 -4.83 2.20
N TRP A 84 -0.64 -4.52 2.09
CA TRP A 84 -1.70 -5.42 2.56
C TRP A 84 -1.67 -6.77 1.87
N PHE A 85 -1.40 -6.84 0.56
CA PHE A 85 -1.18 -8.12 -0.12
C PHE A 85 0.01 -8.89 0.44
N GLY A 86 1.12 -8.19 0.72
CA GLY A 86 2.30 -8.77 1.35
C GLY A 86 1.99 -9.37 2.73
N VAL A 87 1.39 -8.58 3.62
CA VAL A 87 1.04 -8.98 4.99
C VAL A 87 0.00 -10.08 5.01
N TYR A 88 -1.03 -9.99 4.16
CA TYR A 88 -2.08 -11.01 4.07
C TYR A 88 -1.50 -12.33 3.57
N GLY A 89 -0.80 -12.30 2.44
CA GLY A 89 -0.20 -13.50 1.87
C GLY A 89 0.88 -14.13 2.77
N SER A 90 1.61 -13.32 3.53
CA SER A 90 2.58 -13.85 4.49
C SER A 90 1.94 -14.44 5.74
N THR A 91 0.86 -13.83 6.22
CA THR A 91 0.04 -14.41 7.31
C THR A 91 -0.55 -15.75 6.87
N LEU A 92 -1.10 -15.84 5.66
CA LEU A 92 -1.64 -17.10 5.13
C LEU A 92 -0.57 -18.18 5.01
N ALA A 93 0.60 -17.84 4.45
CA ALA A 93 1.70 -18.78 4.32
C ALA A 93 2.21 -19.26 5.70
N TRP A 94 2.20 -18.37 6.70
CA TRP A 94 2.56 -18.72 8.07
C TRP A 94 1.57 -19.72 8.70
N LEU A 95 0.27 -19.46 8.56
CA LEU A 95 -0.77 -20.38 9.04
C LEU A 95 -0.72 -21.72 8.30
N GLN A 96 -0.41 -21.70 7.00
CA GLN A 96 -0.24 -22.91 6.19
C GLN A 96 0.95 -23.74 6.68
N LEU A 97 2.06 -23.10 7.04
CA LEU A 97 3.23 -23.79 7.60
C LEU A 97 2.94 -24.45 8.96
N GLY A 98 2.04 -23.84 9.74
CA GLY A 98 1.50 -24.43 10.96
C GLY A 98 0.40 -25.47 10.73
N HIS A 99 0.00 -25.73 9.48
CA HIS A 99 -1.09 -26.65 9.09
C HIS A 99 -2.45 -26.34 9.76
N ILE A 100 -2.64 -25.09 10.19
CA ILE A 100 -3.87 -24.60 10.83
C ILE A 100 -4.73 -23.77 9.87
N LEU A 101 -4.24 -23.51 8.66
CA LEU A 101 -4.98 -22.75 7.68
C LEU A 101 -6.20 -23.53 7.19
N THR A 102 -7.37 -22.91 7.33
CA THR A 102 -8.65 -23.40 6.83
C THR A 102 -9.29 -22.31 5.98
N LEU A 103 -10.24 -22.70 5.12
CA LEU A 103 -10.96 -21.74 4.28
C LEU A 103 -11.60 -20.61 5.09
N TRP A 104 -12.09 -20.91 6.29
CA TRP A 104 -12.69 -19.91 7.19
C TRP A 104 -11.68 -18.86 7.65
N TYR A 105 -10.43 -19.25 7.93
CA TYR A 105 -9.39 -18.29 8.27
C TYR A 105 -9.01 -17.42 7.07
N VAL A 106 -8.94 -17.99 5.87
CA VAL A 106 -8.66 -17.24 4.63
C VAL A 106 -9.71 -16.13 4.44
N ILE A 107 -10.99 -16.49 4.49
CA ILE A 107 -12.11 -15.56 4.29
C ILE A 107 -12.19 -14.56 5.45
N GLY A 108 -12.11 -15.03 6.70
CA GLY A 108 -12.20 -14.19 7.88
C GLY A 108 -11.10 -13.13 7.93
N LEU A 109 -9.85 -13.50 7.63
CA LEU A 109 -8.74 -12.56 7.55
C LEU A 109 -8.90 -11.59 6.39
N ALA A 110 -9.35 -12.05 5.21
CA ALA A 110 -9.60 -11.17 4.06
C ALA A 110 -10.66 -10.12 4.39
N LEU A 111 -11.77 -10.54 5.00
CA LEU A 111 -12.87 -9.65 5.38
C LEU A 111 -12.41 -8.64 6.43
N GLY A 112 -11.70 -9.08 7.46
CA GLY A 112 -11.12 -8.20 8.47
C GLY A 112 -10.18 -7.16 7.87
N MET A 113 -9.34 -7.58 6.91
CA MET A 113 -8.40 -6.69 6.23
C MET A 113 -9.11 -5.62 5.40
N ILE A 114 -10.13 -6.02 4.63
CA ILE A 114 -10.96 -5.11 3.83
C ILE A 114 -11.69 -4.12 4.75
N ALA A 115 -12.22 -4.58 5.88
CA ALA A 115 -12.88 -3.73 6.86
C ALA A 115 -11.92 -2.68 7.45
N ILE A 116 -10.68 -3.07 7.79
CA ILE A 116 -9.66 -2.13 8.29
C ILE A 116 -9.33 -1.07 7.23
N GLU A 117 -9.08 -1.47 5.98
CA GLU A 117 -8.80 -0.52 4.90
C GLU A 117 -9.98 0.43 4.66
N TYR A 118 -11.21 -0.08 4.73
CA TYR A 118 -12.42 0.73 4.62
C TYR A 118 -12.52 1.78 5.74
N LEU A 119 -12.30 1.38 7.00
CA LEU A 119 -12.32 2.29 8.15
C LEU A 119 -11.22 3.36 8.06
N ILE A 120 -10.02 2.99 7.61
CA ILE A 120 -8.93 3.95 7.40
C ILE A 120 -9.32 4.97 6.33
N ARG A 121 -9.87 4.52 5.20
CA ARG A 121 -10.32 5.43 4.13
C ARG A 121 -11.46 6.33 4.57
N MET A 122 -12.40 5.80 5.36
CA MET A 122 -13.48 6.59 5.94
C MET A 122 -12.91 7.70 6.83
N ARG A 123 -11.95 7.37 7.70
CA ARG A 123 -11.25 8.34 8.56
C ARG A 123 -10.47 9.38 7.75
N GLU A 124 -9.80 8.97 6.67
CA GLU A 124 -9.08 9.88 5.76
C GLU A 124 -10.05 10.87 5.11
N ARG A 125 -11.20 10.41 4.61
CA ARG A 125 -12.24 11.27 4.02
C ARG A 125 -12.82 12.26 5.04
N SER A 126 -13.05 11.83 6.29
CA SER A 126 -13.58 12.70 7.34
C SER A 126 -12.63 13.82 7.77
N ARG A 127 -11.31 13.63 7.59
CA ARG A 127 -10.28 14.62 7.95
C ARG A 127 -9.89 15.54 6.79
N TRP A 128 -10.47 15.34 5.61
CA TRP A 128 -10.20 16.18 4.47
C TRP A 128 -10.85 17.56 4.68
N GLN A 129 -10.03 18.61 4.68
CA GLN A 129 -10.48 19.99 4.66
C GLN A 129 -10.40 20.50 3.22
N PRO A 130 -11.48 21.08 2.65
CA PRO A 130 -11.42 21.69 1.34
C PRO A 130 -10.42 22.86 1.37
N THR A 131 -9.51 22.92 0.42
CA THR A 131 -8.73 24.15 0.18
C THR A 131 -9.72 25.27 -0.18
N PRO A 132 -9.72 26.42 0.52
CA PRO A 132 -10.59 27.53 0.17
C PRO A 132 -10.32 27.99 -1.28
N PRO A 133 -11.36 28.41 -2.03
CA PRO A 133 -11.16 29.02 -3.34
C PRO A 133 -10.16 30.18 -3.26
N PRO A 134 -9.37 30.43 -4.32
CA PRO A 134 -8.34 31.49 -4.36
C PRO A 134 -8.87 32.88 -3.97
N GLU A 135 -10.18 33.10 -4.07
CA GLU A 135 -10.88 34.35 -3.80
C GLU A 135 -10.90 34.74 -2.30
N THR A 136 -10.57 33.82 -1.38
CA THR A 136 -10.58 34.09 0.07
C THR A 136 -9.19 34.29 0.67
N GLN A 137 -8.13 34.27 -0.13
CA GLN A 137 -6.82 34.68 0.33
C GLN A 137 -6.85 36.22 0.48
N PRO A 138 -6.68 36.79 1.69
CA PRO A 138 -6.53 38.22 1.84
C PRO A 138 -5.39 38.64 0.92
N ASP A 139 -5.69 39.53 -0.01
CA ASP A 139 -4.65 40.10 -0.87
C ASP A 139 -3.73 40.93 0.02
N ASP A 140 -2.64 40.32 0.51
CA ASP A 140 -1.58 40.99 1.27
C ASP A 140 -0.91 42.12 0.43
N SER A 141 -1.24 42.21 -0.86
CA SER A 141 -0.84 43.29 -1.77
C SER A 141 -1.79 44.49 -1.74
N GLN A 142 -2.97 44.39 -1.12
CA GLN A 142 -3.93 45.47 -1.08
C GLN A 142 -3.52 46.48 0.03
N PRO A 143 -3.16 47.73 -0.33
CA PRO A 143 -2.79 48.73 0.68
C PRO A 143 -3.99 49.00 1.61
N PRO A 144 -3.75 49.32 2.89
CA PRO A 144 -4.82 49.62 3.83
C PRO A 144 -5.67 50.76 3.27
N ILE A 145 -6.98 50.52 3.17
CA ILE A 145 -7.96 51.54 2.77
C ILE A 145 -7.87 52.65 3.83
N PRO A 146 -7.52 53.89 3.47
CA PRO A 146 -7.53 54.99 4.43
C PRO A 146 -8.96 55.19 4.92
N ASP A 147 -9.14 55.13 6.24
CA ASP A 147 -10.40 55.49 6.88
C ASP A 147 -10.73 56.95 6.50
N ALA A 148 -11.87 57.13 5.82
CA ALA A 148 -12.41 58.42 5.41
C ALA A 148 -13.12 59.15 6.56
#